data_AF-A0A1H0AZT2-F1
#
_entry.id   AF-A0A1H0AZT2-F1
#
_cell.length_a   1.000
_cell.length_b   1.000
_cell.length_c   1.000
_cell.angle_alpha   90.00
_cell.angle_beta   90.00
_cell.angle_gamma   90.00
#
_symmetry.space_group_name_H-M   'P 1'
#
loop_
_entity.id
_entity.type
_entity.pdbx_description
1 polymer ?
#
loop_
_entity_poly.entity_id
_entity_poly.type
_entity_poly.pdbx_seq_one_letter_code
_entity_poly.pdbx_strand_id
1 'polypeptide(L)'
;MKRAIYLLFLLLPTYALLDFVSEQFLGQKLPPIRSFFGGNGTTGDVATNTTRIGSEPLALTSTEVCGRALSSDRSGWASSRDAERFVIRSQEHGDSVDTCRERLGLRTLKEEKTQKEVDRIRNLTSLSVCQSALDGSRSDFSTAEHKQLYVVEALRRELSPQTCTRLGNGISTVEPDRSEPQPVLKQPSKFVDPRSGLPVSVVSNASLPYANMRTGPGREFKLVSKLPNGIEVLIYGPVLSGSGSQWCRIATGDGKKGFISADFLPDACELTAQQFEFLQAKNKAEADEAAKLAHDFLTIIGNISKR
;
A
#
# COMPACT_ATOMS: atom_id res chain seq x y z
N MET A 1 -6.41 -22.72 -42.55
CA MET A 1 -5.20 -22.11 -41.95
C MET A 1 -5.52 -21.36 -40.65
N LYS A 2 -6.02 -22.06 -39.61
CA LYS A 2 -6.41 -21.45 -38.32
C LYS A 2 -5.90 -22.25 -37.09
N ARG A 3 -4.76 -22.95 -37.22
CA ARG A 3 -4.17 -23.74 -36.12
C ARG A 3 -2.70 -23.43 -35.82
N ALA A 4 -2.09 -22.43 -36.47
CA ALA A 4 -0.67 -22.08 -36.26
C ALA A 4 -0.44 -20.84 -35.36
N ILE A 5 -1.48 -20.13 -34.94
CA ILE A 5 -1.34 -18.87 -34.17
C ILE A 5 -1.27 -19.12 -32.65
N TYR A 6 -1.66 -20.30 -32.17
CA TYR A 6 -1.69 -20.61 -30.73
C TYR A 6 -0.39 -21.20 -30.17
N LEU A 7 0.64 -21.46 -30.99
CA LEU A 7 1.90 -22.06 -30.54
C LEU A 7 3.09 -21.10 -30.47
N LEU A 8 2.93 -19.82 -30.84
CA LEU A 8 4.02 -18.83 -30.77
C LEU A 8 3.94 -17.89 -29.56
N PHE A 9 3.03 -18.15 -28.61
CA PHE A 9 2.93 -17.42 -27.34
C PHE A 9 3.33 -18.25 -26.11
N LEU A 10 3.87 -19.46 -26.30
CA LEU A 10 4.29 -20.38 -25.22
C LEU A 10 5.79 -20.61 -25.12
N LEU A 11 6.63 -19.81 -25.79
CA LEU A 11 8.07 -19.90 -25.65
C LEU A 11 8.69 -18.50 -25.71
N LEU A 12 8.93 -17.90 -24.53
CA LEU A 12 10.14 -17.17 -24.12
C LEU A 12 9.86 -16.44 -22.78
N PRO A 13 10.83 -16.35 -21.86
CA PRO A 13 10.84 -17.24 -20.72
C PRO A 13 10.72 -16.55 -19.36
N THR A 14 10.16 -17.31 -18.43
CA THR A 14 10.32 -17.20 -16.97
C THR A 14 11.77 -17.36 -16.55
N TYR A 15 12.69 -16.43 -16.81
CA TYR A 15 14.03 -16.44 -16.20
C TYR A 15 14.64 -15.03 -16.17
N ALA A 16 14.43 -14.30 -15.07
CA ALA A 16 15.34 -13.25 -14.57
C ALA A 16 14.82 -12.66 -13.23
N LEU A 17 14.67 -13.49 -12.19
CA LEU A 17 14.48 -13.02 -10.81
C LEU A 17 15.33 -13.82 -9.80
N LEU A 18 16.47 -14.35 -10.25
CA LEU A 18 17.53 -14.88 -9.40
C LEU A 18 18.83 -14.40 -10.04
N ASP A 19 19.32 -13.26 -9.56
CA ASP A 19 20.73 -12.81 -9.57
C ASP A 19 20.80 -11.28 -9.46
N PHE A 20 20.42 -10.70 -8.31
CA PHE A 20 20.97 -9.42 -7.87
C PHE A 20 20.74 -9.13 -6.37
N VAL A 21 21.13 -10.05 -5.49
CA VAL A 21 21.37 -9.73 -4.07
C VAL A 21 22.67 -10.40 -3.62
N SER A 22 23.79 -9.88 -4.10
CA SER A 22 25.10 -10.02 -3.46
C SER A 22 26.07 -9.05 -4.11
N GLU A 23 26.90 -8.37 -3.33
CA GLU A 23 27.98 -7.43 -3.75
C GLU A 23 27.71 -5.91 -3.79
N GLN A 24 27.05 -5.32 -2.79
CA GLN A 24 27.29 -3.89 -2.48
C GLN A 24 27.37 -3.51 -0.99
N PHE A 25 27.40 -4.45 -0.04
CA PHE A 25 27.55 -4.09 1.39
C PHE A 25 28.62 -4.92 2.11
N LEU A 26 29.88 -4.76 1.68
CA LEU A 26 31.03 -5.04 2.53
C LEU A 26 31.99 -3.85 2.44
N GLY A 27 31.88 -2.93 3.40
CA GLY A 27 32.73 -1.75 3.38
C GLY A 27 32.54 -0.74 4.49
N GLN A 28 32.07 -1.11 5.69
CA GLN A 28 32.30 -0.28 6.87
C GLN A 28 32.72 -1.12 8.09
N LYS A 29 33.88 -0.73 8.61
CA LYS A 29 34.72 -1.37 9.61
C LYS A 29 34.20 -0.98 11.00
N LEU A 30 33.57 -1.91 11.71
CA LEU A 30 33.23 -1.77 13.13
C LEU A 30 34.51 -1.95 13.99
N PRO A 31 34.77 -1.09 14.99
CA PRO A 31 35.79 -1.36 16.01
C PRO A 31 35.27 -2.41 17.02
N PRO A 32 36.16 -3.23 17.61
CA PRO A 32 35.78 -4.42 18.36
C PRO A 32 35.27 -4.13 19.77
N ILE A 33 34.20 -4.83 20.14
CA ILE A 33 33.71 -4.98 21.50
C ILE A 33 34.70 -5.84 22.29
N ARG A 34 35.32 -5.29 23.34
CA ARG A 34 36.02 -6.08 24.36
C ARG A 34 35.10 -6.29 25.56
N SER A 35 34.60 -7.51 25.68
CA SER A 35 34.16 -8.10 26.93
C SER A 35 35.39 -8.54 27.74
N PHE A 36 35.49 -8.11 29.00
CA PHE A 36 36.37 -8.75 29.99
C PHE A 36 35.62 -8.89 31.32
N PHE A 37 35.41 -10.14 31.71
CA PHE A 37 35.05 -10.56 33.07
C PHE A 37 36.31 -10.64 33.94
N GLY A 38 36.18 -10.28 35.22
CA GLY A 38 36.91 -10.93 36.33
C GLY A 38 37.94 -10.10 37.12
N GLY A 39 37.61 -9.80 38.39
CA GLY A 39 38.44 -10.23 39.54
C GLY A 39 39.29 -9.22 40.33
N ASN A 40 38.78 -8.87 41.53
CA ASN A 40 39.42 -8.71 42.87
C ASN A 40 40.57 -7.72 43.20
N GLY A 41 40.40 -7.07 44.37
CA GLY A 41 41.44 -6.57 45.30
C GLY A 41 41.41 -5.05 45.56
N THR A 42 40.73 -4.53 46.61
CA THR A 42 41.27 -4.06 47.94
C THR A 42 42.38 -2.99 47.81
N THR A 43 42.33 -1.76 48.35
CA THR A 43 42.18 -1.29 49.75
C THR A 43 42.13 0.26 49.84
N GLY A 44 41.44 0.83 50.86
CA GLY A 44 41.62 2.18 51.47
C GLY A 44 41.22 3.41 50.62
N ASP A 45 40.44 4.41 51.04
CA ASP A 45 40.35 5.06 52.36
C ASP A 45 38.99 5.79 52.61
N VAL A 46 38.48 5.59 53.82
CA VAL A 46 37.93 6.55 54.83
C VAL A 46 36.98 7.71 54.44
N ALA A 47 35.70 7.51 54.83
CA ALA A 47 34.70 8.42 55.45
C ALA A 47 34.26 9.73 54.73
N THR A 48 32.96 10.01 54.53
CA THR A 48 31.95 10.16 55.59
C THR A 48 30.51 10.02 55.09
N ASN A 49 29.75 9.18 55.79
CA ASN A 49 28.33 9.29 56.17
C ASN A 49 27.36 10.18 55.36
N THR A 50 26.50 9.59 54.51
CA THR A 50 25.08 9.99 54.33
C THR A 50 24.27 8.81 53.79
N THR A 51 23.41 8.28 54.64
CA THR A 51 22.09 7.64 54.42
C THR A 51 21.80 6.93 53.09
N ARG A 52 21.61 5.60 53.15
CA ARG A 52 20.90 4.76 52.16
C ARG A 52 19.49 5.32 51.85
N ILE A 53 19.18 5.60 50.58
CA ILE A 53 17.97 5.11 49.87
C ILE A 53 18.39 4.85 48.41
N GLY A 54 17.95 3.72 47.87
CA GLY A 54 18.43 3.14 46.63
C GLY A 54 18.15 3.95 45.36
N SER A 55 18.96 3.63 44.35
CA SER A 55 18.70 3.71 42.90
C SER A 55 17.80 4.87 42.43
N GLU A 56 18.42 5.83 41.74
CA GLU A 56 17.73 6.72 40.81
C GLU A 56 16.67 5.95 40.01
N PRO A 57 15.41 6.40 39.96
CA PRO A 57 14.43 5.77 39.10
C PRO A 57 14.85 6.06 37.67
N LEU A 58 15.20 5.00 36.92
CA LEU A 58 15.30 5.05 35.46
C LEU A 58 14.11 5.86 34.94
N ALA A 59 14.39 7.00 34.29
CA ALA A 59 13.37 7.82 33.68
C ALA A 59 12.69 6.97 32.59
N LEU A 60 11.52 6.43 32.91
CA LEU A 60 10.74 5.59 32.01
C LEU A 60 10.52 6.32 30.68
N THR A 61 10.77 5.61 29.58
CA THR A 61 10.53 6.10 28.23
C THR A 61 9.04 6.27 27.97
N SER A 62 8.65 7.13 27.03
CA SER A 62 7.25 7.31 26.64
C SER A 62 6.58 6.00 26.20
N THR A 63 7.35 5.10 25.57
CA THR A 63 6.88 3.76 25.17
C THR A 63 6.58 2.87 26.38
N GLU A 64 7.42 2.89 27.41
CA GLU A 64 7.17 2.14 28.65
C GLU A 64 5.99 2.69 29.45
N VAL A 65 5.82 4.02 29.48
CA VAL A 65 4.66 4.66 30.09
C VAL A 65 3.38 4.24 29.36
N CYS A 66 3.34 4.33 28.03
CA CYS A 66 2.21 3.88 27.22
C CYS A 66 1.93 2.37 27.38
N GLY A 67 2.96 1.55 27.45
CA GLY A 67 2.83 0.10 27.65
C GLY A 67 2.16 -0.27 28.99
N ARG A 68 2.36 0.54 30.03
CA ARG A 68 1.76 0.34 31.37
C ARG A 68 0.46 1.10 31.58
N ALA A 69 0.21 2.15 30.80
CA ALA A 69 -1.00 2.96 30.86
C ALA A 69 -2.20 2.29 30.15
N LEU A 70 -1.95 1.45 29.15
CA LEU A 70 -3.02 0.77 28.41
C LEU A 70 -3.53 -0.48 29.12
N SER A 71 -4.81 -0.76 28.92
CA SER A 71 -5.50 -2.01 29.31
C SER A 71 -4.86 -3.25 28.67
N SER A 72 -5.20 -4.45 29.17
CA SER A 72 -4.62 -5.71 28.70
C SER A 72 -4.91 -5.99 27.21
N ASP A 73 -6.10 -5.65 26.74
CA ASP A 73 -6.49 -5.72 25.32
C ASP A 73 -6.05 -4.47 24.53
N ARG A 74 -5.41 -3.52 25.22
CA ARG A 74 -4.89 -2.25 24.72
C ARG A 74 -5.97 -1.39 24.06
N SER A 75 -7.25 -1.63 24.38
CA SER A 75 -8.37 -0.95 23.73
C SER A 75 -8.79 0.35 24.42
N GLY A 76 -8.29 0.57 25.64
CA GLY A 76 -8.49 1.78 26.43
C GLY A 76 -7.44 1.95 27.52
N TRP A 77 -7.62 2.95 28.39
CA TRP A 77 -6.79 3.12 29.59
C TRP A 77 -7.00 1.97 30.57
N ALA A 78 -5.92 1.52 31.21
CA ALA A 78 -6.00 0.55 32.27
C ALA A 78 -6.69 1.14 33.51
N SER A 79 -7.53 0.34 34.16
CA SER A 79 -8.26 0.70 35.38
C SER A 79 -7.60 0.16 36.66
N SER A 80 -6.47 -0.53 36.54
CA SER A 80 -5.76 -1.04 37.72
C SER A 80 -5.06 0.09 38.47
N ARG A 81 -5.04 -0.02 39.81
CA ARG A 81 -4.37 0.95 40.69
C ARG A 81 -2.88 1.12 40.34
N ASP A 82 -2.23 0.06 39.87
CA ASP A 82 -0.82 0.09 39.45
C ASP A 82 -0.62 0.87 38.14
N ALA A 83 -1.63 0.91 37.26
CA ALA A 83 -1.58 1.61 35.98
C ALA A 83 -1.94 3.10 36.09
N GLU A 84 -2.70 3.50 37.10
CA GLU A 84 -3.25 4.85 37.28
C GLU A 84 -2.18 5.95 37.14
N ARG A 85 -1.01 5.76 37.79
CA ARG A 85 0.12 6.70 37.70
C ARG A 85 0.69 6.87 36.28
N PHE A 86 0.60 5.83 35.45
CA PHE A 86 1.07 5.87 34.06
C PHE A 86 0.02 6.50 33.15
N VAL A 87 -1.27 6.23 33.41
CA VAL A 87 -2.39 6.87 32.72
C VAL A 87 -2.35 8.39 32.93
N ILE A 88 -2.21 8.85 34.18
CA ILE A 88 -2.12 10.29 34.50
C ILE A 88 -0.95 10.93 33.76
N ARG A 89 0.24 10.32 33.84
CA ARG A 89 1.43 10.83 33.15
C ARG A 89 1.23 10.90 31.62
N SER A 90 0.64 9.87 31.00
CA SER A 90 0.32 9.91 29.57
C SER A 90 -0.67 11.02 29.21
N GLN A 91 -1.72 11.20 30.02
CA GLN A 91 -2.72 12.25 29.79
C GLN A 91 -2.17 13.66 30.00
N GLU A 92 -1.28 13.86 30.96
CA GLU A 92 -0.56 15.13 31.17
C GLU A 92 0.32 15.50 29.97
N HIS A 93 0.90 14.50 29.28
CA HIS A 93 1.62 14.68 28.03
C HIS A 93 0.70 14.83 26.80
N GLY A 94 -0.63 14.75 26.98
CA GLY A 94 -1.60 14.83 25.89
C GLY A 94 -1.66 13.58 25.02
N ASP A 95 -1.07 12.46 25.46
CA ASP A 95 -1.14 11.21 24.71
C ASP A 95 -2.57 10.65 24.78
N SER A 96 -3.13 10.32 23.62
CA SER A 96 -4.38 9.56 23.52
C SER A 96 -4.11 8.05 23.58
N VAL A 97 -5.16 7.24 23.73
CA VAL A 97 -5.06 5.77 23.62
C VAL A 97 -4.46 5.37 22.27
N ASP A 98 -4.88 6.00 21.18
CA ASP A 98 -4.35 5.73 19.84
C ASP A 98 -2.88 6.15 19.71
N THR A 99 -2.49 7.30 20.26
CA THR A 99 -1.09 7.74 20.31
C THR A 99 -0.20 6.74 21.05
N CYS A 100 -0.68 6.23 22.19
CA CYS A 100 0.05 5.21 22.93
C CYS A 100 0.11 3.87 22.20
N ARG A 101 -0.95 3.49 21.47
CA ARG A 101 -0.96 2.29 20.63
C ARG A 101 0.05 2.40 19.49
N GLU A 102 0.12 3.54 18.81
CA GLU A 102 1.09 3.81 17.74
C GLU A 102 2.54 3.71 18.24
N ARG A 103 2.86 4.29 19.41
CA ARG A 103 4.20 4.17 20.03
C ARG A 103 4.59 2.73 20.37
N LEU A 104 3.61 1.86 20.56
CA LEU A 104 3.80 0.42 20.78
C LEU A 104 3.79 -0.40 19.49
N GLY A 105 3.73 0.25 18.32
CA GLY A 105 3.67 -0.40 17.01
C GLY A 105 2.33 -1.07 16.70
N LEU A 106 1.25 -0.66 17.38
CA LEU A 106 -0.10 -1.16 17.14
C LEU A 106 -0.87 -0.21 16.22
N ARG A 107 -1.83 -0.78 15.48
CA ARG A 107 -2.80 0.01 14.72
C ARG A 107 -3.69 0.83 15.65
N THR A 108 -4.23 1.94 15.17
CA THR A 108 -5.25 2.70 15.92
C THR A 108 -6.51 1.85 16.14
N LEU A 109 -7.32 2.20 17.13
CA LEU A 109 -8.61 1.57 17.38
C LEU A 109 -9.55 1.63 16.17
N LYS A 110 -9.49 2.74 15.42
CA LYS A 110 -10.26 2.92 14.20
C LYS A 110 -9.82 1.94 13.11
N GLU A 111 -8.52 1.79 12.91
CA GLU A 111 -7.95 0.85 11.95
C GLU A 111 -8.19 -0.61 12.36
N GLU A 112 -8.09 -0.94 13.65
CA GLU A 112 -8.38 -2.29 14.14
C GLU A 112 -9.86 -2.66 13.92
N LYS A 113 -10.78 -1.73 14.18
CA LYS A 113 -12.21 -1.92 13.88
C LYS A 113 -12.46 -2.09 12.39
N THR A 114 -11.78 -1.28 11.56
CA THR A 114 -11.87 -1.37 10.10
C THR A 114 -11.35 -2.73 9.61
N GLN A 115 -10.22 -3.18 10.15
CA GLN A 115 -9.64 -4.48 9.81
C GLN A 115 -10.55 -5.64 10.20
N LYS A 116 -11.16 -5.60 11.40
CA LYS A 116 -12.13 -6.62 11.83
C LYS A 116 -13.33 -6.69 10.89
N GLU A 117 -13.82 -5.55 10.40
CA GLU A 117 -14.90 -5.52 9.42
C GLU A 117 -14.45 -6.05 8.05
N VAL A 118 -13.22 -5.73 7.61
CA VAL A 118 -12.64 -6.30 6.38
C VAL A 118 -12.55 -7.82 6.48
N ASP A 119 -12.06 -8.36 7.60
CA ASP A 119 -11.94 -9.81 7.79
C ASP A 119 -13.30 -10.49 7.90
N ARG A 120 -14.30 -9.84 8.50
CA ARG A 120 -15.69 -10.29 8.45
C ARG A 120 -16.21 -10.37 7.02
N ILE A 121 -16.00 -9.33 6.20
CA ILE A 121 -16.46 -9.27 4.82
C ILE A 121 -15.77 -10.34 3.95
N ARG A 122 -14.47 -10.60 4.17
CA ARG A 122 -13.74 -11.68 3.48
C ARG A 122 -14.34 -13.06 3.73
N ASN A 123 -14.91 -13.29 4.91
CA ASN A 123 -15.55 -14.56 5.26
C ASN A 123 -17.00 -14.67 4.75
N LEU A 124 -17.53 -13.63 4.10
CA LEU A 124 -18.87 -13.67 3.50
C LEU A 124 -18.88 -14.49 2.21
N THR A 125 -20.05 -15.02 1.87
CA THR A 125 -20.29 -15.67 0.57
C THR A 125 -20.27 -14.64 -0.56
N SER A 126 -19.93 -15.07 -1.78
CA SER A 126 -19.96 -14.20 -2.96
C SER A 126 -21.35 -13.59 -3.20
N LEU A 127 -22.42 -14.32 -2.87
CA LEU A 127 -23.79 -13.80 -2.93
C LEU A 127 -23.99 -12.60 -1.99
N SER A 128 -23.61 -12.75 -0.72
CA SER A 128 -23.74 -11.66 0.27
C SER A 128 -22.85 -10.46 -0.06
N VAL A 129 -21.62 -10.70 -0.56
CA VAL A 129 -20.73 -9.63 -1.01
C VAL A 129 -21.38 -8.87 -2.17
N CYS A 130 -21.91 -9.58 -3.16
CA CYS A 130 -22.59 -8.98 -4.30
C CYS A 130 -23.84 -8.20 -3.93
N GLN A 131 -24.71 -8.75 -3.07
CA GLN A 131 -25.92 -8.07 -2.63
C GLN A 131 -25.63 -6.75 -1.92
N SER A 132 -24.55 -6.69 -1.14
CA SER A 132 -24.13 -5.48 -0.42
C SER A 132 -23.32 -4.51 -1.27
N ALA A 133 -22.57 -5.01 -2.27
CA ALA A 133 -21.75 -4.19 -3.16
C ALA A 133 -22.57 -3.38 -4.16
N LEU A 134 -23.75 -3.87 -4.56
CA LEU A 134 -24.59 -3.21 -5.56
C LEU A 134 -25.29 -1.94 -5.04
N ASP A 135 -25.54 -1.02 -5.96
CA ASP A 135 -26.32 0.20 -5.75
C ASP A 135 -27.83 -0.09 -5.59
N GLY A 136 -28.64 0.96 -5.42
CA GLY A 136 -30.10 0.80 -5.27
C GLY A 136 -30.78 0.22 -6.52
N SER A 137 -30.22 0.47 -7.71
CA SER A 137 -30.73 -0.05 -8.98
C SER A 137 -30.31 -1.51 -9.25
N ARG A 138 -29.34 -2.02 -8.50
CA ARG A 138 -28.74 -3.36 -8.63
C ARG A 138 -28.12 -3.61 -10.01
N SER A 139 -27.74 -2.54 -10.70
CA SER A 139 -27.11 -2.61 -12.03
C SER A 139 -25.62 -2.24 -12.02
N ASP A 140 -25.17 -1.52 -10.99
CA ASP A 140 -23.78 -1.11 -10.84
C ASP A 140 -23.32 -1.21 -9.39
N PHE A 141 -22.01 -1.09 -9.15
CA PHE A 141 -21.47 -0.99 -7.81
C PHE A 141 -21.85 0.32 -7.14
N SER A 142 -22.19 0.21 -5.86
CA SER A 142 -22.58 1.34 -5.03
C SER A 142 -21.40 2.28 -4.81
N THR A 143 -21.64 3.58 -4.93
CA THR A 143 -20.70 4.65 -4.55
C THR A 143 -20.85 5.09 -3.09
N ALA A 144 -21.83 4.55 -2.36
CA ALA A 144 -22.03 4.86 -0.94
C ALA A 144 -20.85 4.38 -0.08
N GLU A 145 -20.40 5.23 0.85
CA GLU A 145 -19.21 5.02 1.67
C GLU A 145 -19.25 3.70 2.47
N HIS A 146 -20.39 3.40 3.09
CA HIS A 146 -20.58 2.18 3.90
C HIS A 146 -20.62 0.88 3.06
N LYS A 147 -20.72 0.97 1.73
CA LYS A 147 -20.72 -0.20 0.83
C LYS A 147 -19.37 -0.44 0.16
N GLN A 148 -18.42 0.48 0.27
CA GLN A 148 -17.15 0.40 -0.46
C GLN A 148 -16.32 -0.84 -0.11
N LEU A 149 -16.34 -1.29 1.15
CA LEU A 149 -15.63 -2.51 1.55
C LEU A 149 -16.17 -3.75 0.83
N TYR A 150 -17.48 -3.82 0.56
CA TYR A 150 -18.09 -4.91 -0.21
C TYR A 150 -17.74 -4.81 -1.69
N VAL A 151 -17.68 -3.60 -2.25
CA VAL A 151 -17.25 -3.37 -3.64
C VAL A 151 -15.81 -3.84 -3.84
N VAL A 152 -14.91 -3.47 -2.93
CA VAL A 152 -13.50 -3.89 -2.98
C VAL A 152 -13.38 -5.42 -2.89
N GLU A 153 -14.14 -6.06 -2.00
CA GLU A 153 -14.13 -7.53 -1.90
C GLU A 153 -14.73 -8.20 -3.14
N ALA A 154 -15.77 -7.63 -3.75
CA ALA A 154 -16.33 -8.12 -5.00
C ALA A 154 -15.29 -8.07 -6.13
N LEU A 155 -14.59 -6.94 -6.27
CA LEU A 155 -13.53 -6.75 -7.24
C LEU A 155 -12.35 -7.70 -7.01
N ARG A 156 -11.95 -7.91 -5.74
CA ARG A 156 -10.90 -8.87 -5.36
C ARG A 156 -11.25 -10.31 -5.77
N ARG A 157 -12.55 -10.65 -5.78
CA ARG A 157 -13.07 -11.95 -6.23
C ARG A 157 -13.39 -11.98 -7.72
N GLU A 158 -13.01 -10.96 -8.47
CA GLU A 158 -13.29 -10.83 -9.91
C GLU A 158 -14.80 -10.84 -10.25
N LEU A 159 -15.64 -10.44 -9.29
CA LEU A 159 -17.08 -10.32 -9.49
C LEU A 159 -17.37 -8.97 -10.12
N SER A 160 -18.02 -8.95 -11.28
CA SER A 160 -18.53 -7.72 -11.91
C SER A 160 -19.92 -7.36 -11.40
N PRO A 161 -20.41 -6.12 -11.64
CA PRO A 161 -21.79 -5.77 -11.33
C PRO A 161 -22.79 -6.74 -11.98
N GLN A 162 -22.61 -7.12 -13.25
CA GLN A 162 -23.51 -8.06 -13.93
C GLN A 162 -23.48 -9.45 -13.29
N THR A 163 -22.30 -9.95 -12.92
CA THR A 163 -22.15 -11.23 -12.22
C THR A 163 -22.85 -11.17 -10.86
N CYS A 164 -22.73 -10.06 -10.14
CA CYS A 164 -23.43 -9.84 -8.88
C CYS A 164 -24.95 -9.74 -9.04
N THR A 165 -25.45 -9.11 -10.10
CA THR A 165 -26.89 -9.05 -10.40
C THR A 165 -27.43 -10.45 -10.72
N ARG A 166 -26.71 -11.25 -11.52
CA ARG A 166 -27.10 -12.64 -11.84
C ARG A 166 -27.14 -13.54 -10.61
N LEU A 167 -26.11 -13.47 -9.76
CA LEU A 167 -26.08 -14.18 -8.48
C LEU A 167 -27.25 -13.78 -7.57
N GLY A 168 -27.56 -12.48 -7.53
CA GLY A 168 -28.70 -11.94 -6.78
C GLY A 168 -30.07 -12.46 -7.26
N ASN A 169 -30.18 -12.86 -8.52
CA ASN A 169 -31.41 -13.38 -9.14
C ASN A 169 -31.51 -14.91 -9.08
N GLY A 170 -30.62 -15.60 -8.36
CA GLY A 170 -30.67 -17.06 -8.16
C GLY A 170 -30.15 -17.89 -9.34
N ILE A 171 -29.46 -17.27 -10.31
CA ILE A 171 -28.84 -17.97 -11.43
C ILE A 171 -27.45 -18.46 -10.98
N SER A 172 -27.39 -19.71 -10.51
CA SER A 172 -26.20 -20.31 -9.87
C SER A 172 -25.14 -20.86 -10.84
N THR A 173 -25.38 -20.81 -12.15
CA THR A 173 -24.43 -21.33 -13.14
C THR A 173 -23.36 -20.28 -13.43
N VAL A 174 -22.24 -20.39 -12.71
CA VAL A 174 -20.93 -19.94 -13.20
C VAL A 174 -20.49 -20.95 -14.26
N GLU A 175 -21.16 -20.92 -15.41
CA GLU A 175 -20.52 -21.39 -16.64
C GLU A 175 -19.80 -20.16 -17.20
N PRO A 176 -18.48 -20.21 -17.43
CA PRO A 176 -17.79 -19.10 -18.06
C PRO A 176 -18.37 -18.99 -19.46
N ASP A 177 -19.30 -18.04 -19.63
CA ASP A 177 -19.90 -17.77 -20.92
C ASP A 177 -18.76 -17.40 -21.87
N ARG A 178 -18.42 -18.35 -22.74
CA ARG A 178 -17.39 -18.23 -23.76
C ARG A 178 -17.80 -17.23 -24.87
N SER A 179 -18.98 -16.64 -24.75
CA SER A 179 -19.55 -15.67 -25.71
C SER A 179 -19.80 -14.27 -25.14
N GLU A 180 -19.59 -14.04 -23.84
CA GLU A 180 -19.56 -12.68 -23.29
C GLU A 180 -18.10 -12.29 -23.01
N PRO A 181 -17.62 -11.12 -23.49
CA PRO A 181 -16.27 -10.66 -23.18
C PRO A 181 -16.11 -10.70 -21.66
N GLN A 182 -14.95 -11.16 -21.17
CA GLN A 182 -14.56 -10.90 -19.79
C GLN A 182 -14.93 -9.45 -19.43
N PRO A 183 -15.20 -9.10 -18.16
CA PRO A 183 -15.03 -7.71 -17.77
C PRO A 183 -13.57 -7.42 -18.08
N VAL A 184 -13.35 -6.93 -19.29
CA VAL A 184 -12.42 -5.89 -19.59
C VAL A 184 -12.87 -4.88 -18.54
N LEU A 185 -12.25 -4.95 -17.34
CA LEU A 185 -11.57 -3.79 -16.78
C LEU A 185 -11.33 -2.96 -18.00
N LYS A 186 -12.03 -1.83 -18.16
CA LYS A 186 -11.61 -0.90 -19.18
C LYS A 186 -10.15 -0.66 -18.83
N GLN A 187 -9.24 -1.50 -19.36
CA GLN A 187 -7.93 -1.15 -19.79
C GLN A 187 -8.30 0.14 -20.47
N PRO A 188 -7.95 1.28 -19.87
CA PRO A 188 -8.18 2.51 -20.55
C PRO A 188 -7.33 2.28 -21.79
N SER A 189 -7.96 1.96 -22.92
CA SER A 189 -7.32 1.91 -24.23
C SER A 189 -6.94 3.34 -24.69
N LYS A 190 -6.91 4.26 -23.72
CA LYS A 190 -6.34 5.59 -23.71
C LYS A 190 -5.44 5.82 -22.48
N PHE A 191 -4.87 4.77 -21.87
CA PHE A 191 -3.92 4.88 -20.77
C PHE A 191 -2.56 5.31 -21.32
N VAL A 192 -2.54 6.55 -21.81
CA VAL A 192 -1.38 7.32 -22.24
C VAL A 192 -0.53 6.70 -23.35
N ASP A 193 0.13 7.58 -24.10
CA ASP A 193 1.11 7.21 -25.11
C ASP A 193 2.20 6.34 -24.45
N PRO A 194 2.39 5.07 -24.87
CA PRO A 194 3.47 4.22 -24.37
C PRO A 194 4.85 4.87 -24.52
N ARG A 195 5.02 5.82 -25.45
CA ARG A 195 6.25 6.61 -25.65
C ARG A 195 6.50 7.67 -24.59
N SER A 196 5.54 7.93 -23.70
CA SER A 196 5.72 8.90 -22.60
C SER A 196 6.73 8.43 -21.56
N GLY A 197 6.99 7.12 -21.49
CA GLY A 197 7.90 6.48 -20.52
C GLY A 197 7.45 6.62 -19.07
N LEU A 198 6.29 7.21 -18.79
CA LEU A 198 5.85 7.46 -17.42
C LEU A 198 5.61 6.12 -16.71
N PRO A 199 6.13 5.94 -15.48
CA PRO A 199 5.91 4.70 -14.75
C PRO A 199 4.45 4.60 -14.32
N VAL A 200 3.95 3.37 -14.31
CA VAL A 200 2.62 2.99 -13.84
C VAL A 200 2.75 2.41 -12.45
N SER A 201 1.81 2.73 -11.57
CA SER A 201 1.71 2.10 -10.25
C SER A 201 0.26 1.85 -9.89
N VAL A 202 0.03 0.97 -8.93
CA VAL A 202 -1.29 0.58 -8.45
C VAL A 202 -1.55 1.22 -7.10
N VAL A 203 -2.65 1.95 -6.98
CA VAL A 203 -3.07 2.53 -5.70
C VAL A 203 -3.33 1.42 -4.72
N SER A 204 -2.64 1.42 -3.59
CA SER A 204 -2.80 0.39 -2.56
C SER A 204 -2.52 0.94 -1.17
N ASN A 205 -3.38 0.57 -0.21
CA ASN A 205 -3.14 0.85 1.20
C ASN A 205 -3.80 -0.23 2.05
N ALA A 206 -3.10 -0.67 3.10
CA ALA A 206 -3.58 -1.76 3.96
C ALA A 206 -4.70 -1.32 4.92
N SER A 207 -4.75 -0.04 5.28
CA SER A 207 -5.69 0.50 6.27
C SER A 207 -6.91 1.17 5.62
N LEU A 208 -6.77 1.72 4.41
CA LEU A 208 -7.79 2.52 3.75
C LEU A 208 -8.18 1.93 2.38
N PRO A 209 -9.50 1.86 2.06
CA PRO A 209 -9.98 1.26 0.81
C PRO A 209 -9.86 2.18 -0.41
N TYR A 210 -9.53 3.46 -0.21
CA TYR A 210 -9.34 4.43 -1.26
C TYR A 210 -8.31 5.50 -0.87
N ALA A 211 -7.69 6.09 -1.88
CA ALA A 211 -6.84 7.25 -1.77
C ALA A 211 -7.58 8.53 -2.18
N ASN A 212 -7.28 9.64 -1.50
CA ASN A 212 -7.78 10.95 -1.90
C ASN A 212 -6.82 11.58 -2.91
N MET A 213 -7.29 11.82 -4.13
CA MET A 213 -6.57 12.62 -5.13
C MET A 213 -6.95 14.09 -4.97
N ARG A 214 -5.96 14.97 -4.84
CA ARG A 214 -6.15 16.40 -4.55
C ARG A 214 -5.55 17.30 -5.63
N THR A 215 -5.91 18.58 -5.61
CA THR A 215 -5.42 19.58 -6.57
C THR A 215 -3.96 20.00 -6.32
N GLY A 216 -3.40 19.71 -5.15
CA GLY A 216 -2.03 20.03 -4.76
C GLY A 216 -1.47 19.07 -3.71
N PRO A 217 -0.16 19.12 -3.45
CA PRO A 217 0.53 18.23 -2.52
C PRO A 217 0.28 18.68 -1.07
N GLY A 218 -0.80 18.18 -0.48
CA GLY A 218 -1.18 18.54 0.89
C GLY A 218 -2.64 18.20 1.20
N ARG A 219 -2.98 18.10 2.47
CA ARG A 219 -4.34 17.76 2.93
C ARG A 219 -5.31 18.95 2.83
N GLU A 220 -4.77 20.16 2.79
CA GLU A 220 -5.44 21.45 2.64
C GLU A 220 -5.97 21.69 1.21
N PHE A 221 -5.39 21.03 0.20
CA PHE A 221 -5.81 21.17 -1.18
C PHE A 221 -7.15 20.47 -1.45
N LYS A 222 -7.93 21.00 -2.39
CA LYS A 222 -9.27 20.49 -2.72
C LYS A 222 -9.22 19.04 -3.22
N LEU A 223 -10.22 18.25 -2.83
CA LEU A 223 -10.38 16.87 -3.32
C LEU A 223 -10.84 16.89 -4.79
N VAL A 224 -10.10 16.21 -5.65
CA VAL A 224 -10.42 16.01 -7.07
C VAL A 224 -11.21 14.71 -7.26
N SER A 225 -10.76 13.62 -6.62
CA SER A 225 -11.42 12.31 -6.72
C SER A 225 -11.05 11.41 -5.55
N LYS A 226 -11.86 10.39 -5.30
CA LYS A 226 -11.50 9.24 -4.46
C LYS A 226 -11.15 8.08 -5.38
N LEU A 227 -9.94 7.54 -5.20
CA LEU A 227 -9.35 6.51 -6.02
C LEU A 227 -9.40 5.19 -5.25
N PRO A 228 -10.22 4.20 -5.66
CA PRO A 228 -10.23 2.89 -5.01
C PRO A 228 -8.86 2.22 -5.09
N ASN A 229 -8.56 1.34 -4.12
CA ASN A 229 -7.39 0.49 -4.23
C ASN A 229 -7.50 -0.44 -5.45
N GLY A 230 -6.37 -0.80 -6.04
CA GLY A 230 -6.29 -1.67 -7.22
C GLY A 230 -6.39 -0.93 -8.56
N ILE A 231 -6.60 0.38 -8.56
CA ILE A 231 -6.59 1.15 -9.81
C ILE A 231 -5.16 1.54 -10.19
N GLU A 232 -4.88 1.44 -11.48
CA GLU A 232 -3.62 1.89 -12.06
C GLU A 232 -3.63 3.41 -12.29
N VAL A 233 -2.50 4.03 -11.97
CA VAL A 233 -2.25 5.46 -12.15
C VAL A 233 -0.87 5.67 -12.76
N LEU A 234 -0.76 6.72 -13.55
CA LEU A 234 0.52 7.19 -14.09
C LEU A 234 1.16 8.12 -13.12
N ILE A 235 2.45 7.95 -12.91
CA ILE A 235 3.23 8.76 -12.00
C ILE A 235 3.96 9.79 -12.83
N TYR A 236 3.82 11.07 -12.47
CA TYR A 236 4.54 12.19 -13.06
C TYR A 236 5.74 12.63 -12.23
N GLY A 237 5.84 12.13 -11.00
CA GLY A 237 6.99 12.30 -10.14
C GLY A 237 6.63 12.58 -8.68
N PRO A 238 7.64 12.44 -7.80
CA PRO A 238 7.54 12.78 -6.38
C PRO A 238 7.48 14.31 -6.20
N VAL A 239 6.75 14.76 -5.19
CA VAL A 239 6.59 16.16 -4.81
C VAL A 239 6.52 16.27 -3.29
N LEU A 240 7.22 17.24 -2.71
CA LEU A 240 7.10 17.55 -1.29
C LEU A 240 6.01 18.61 -1.08
N SER A 241 5.20 18.41 -0.05
CA SER A 241 4.31 19.43 0.47
C SER A 241 5.10 20.56 1.15
N GLY A 242 4.47 21.72 1.36
CA GLY A 242 5.05 22.81 2.15
C GLY A 242 5.39 22.42 3.60
N SER A 243 4.76 21.36 4.13
CA SER A 243 5.05 20.76 5.44
C SER A 243 6.13 19.66 5.41
N GLY A 244 6.72 19.37 4.26
CA GLY A 244 7.73 18.31 4.08
C GLY A 244 7.17 16.89 3.91
N SER A 245 5.85 16.70 3.88
CA SER A 245 5.25 15.39 3.59
C SER A 245 5.39 15.00 2.11
N GLN A 246 5.59 13.72 1.81
CA GLN A 246 5.80 13.21 0.45
C GLN A 246 4.49 12.89 -0.27
N TRP A 247 4.39 13.34 -1.51
CA TRP A 247 3.25 13.17 -2.40
C TRP A 247 3.73 12.76 -3.79
N CYS A 248 2.86 12.16 -4.58
CA CYS A 248 3.07 11.98 -6.01
C CYS A 248 2.10 12.82 -6.81
N ARG A 249 2.61 13.39 -7.90
CA ARG A 249 1.75 13.86 -8.98
C ARG A 249 1.36 12.67 -9.85
N ILE A 250 0.08 12.50 -10.09
CA ILE A 250 -0.45 11.37 -10.87
C ILE A 250 -1.42 11.81 -11.96
N ALA A 251 -1.65 10.93 -12.92
CA ALA A 251 -2.83 10.94 -13.77
C ALA A 251 -3.56 9.60 -13.71
N THR A 252 -4.87 9.66 -13.77
CA THR A 252 -5.76 8.50 -13.88
C THR A 252 -6.06 8.21 -15.35
N GLY A 253 -6.54 6.99 -15.64
CA GLY A 253 -6.83 6.58 -17.01
C GLY A 253 -7.95 7.35 -17.72
N ASP A 254 -8.77 8.10 -16.96
CA ASP A 254 -9.76 9.04 -17.52
C ASP A 254 -9.16 10.43 -17.84
N GLY A 255 -7.85 10.61 -17.64
CA GLY A 255 -7.10 11.83 -17.93
C GLY A 255 -7.07 12.85 -16.79
N LYS A 256 -7.72 12.60 -15.65
CA LYS A 256 -7.66 13.53 -14.51
C LYS A 256 -6.27 13.48 -13.88
N LYS A 257 -5.72 14.67 -13.65
CA LYS A 257 -4.44 14.88 -12.99
C LYS A 257 -4.64 15.38 -11.56
N GLY A 258 -3.77 14.96 -10.65
CA GLY A 258 -3.84 15.39 -9.27
C GLY A 258 -2.66 14.90 -8.45
N PHE A 259 -2.79 15.01 -7.13
CA PHE A 259 -1.77 14.63 -6.16
C PHE A 259 -2.33 13.62 -5.18
N ILE A 260 -1.53 12.60 -4.89
CA ILE A 260 -1.86 11.51 -3.97
C ILE A 260 -0.73 11.39 -2.94
N SER A 261 -1.08 11.02 -1.71
CA SER A 261 -0.08 10.80 -0.65
C SER A 261 0.76 9.55 -0.97
N ALA A 262 2.05 9.61 -0.63
CA ALA A 262 2.99 8.50 -0.82
C ALA A 262 2.55 7.20 -0.12
N ASP A 263 1.78 7.29 0.97
CA ASP A 263 1.25 6.16 1.73
C ASP A 263 0.36 5.21 0.91
N PHE A 264 -0.09 5.65 -0.27
CA PHE A 264 -0.92 4.87 -1.19
C PHE A 264 -0.16 4.35 -2.41
N LEU A 265 1.11 4.72 -2.54
CA LEU A 265 2.00 4.41 -3.67
C LEU A 265 3.46 4.31 -3.17
N PRO A 266 3.77 3.42 -2.21
CA PRO A 266 5.06 3.40 -1.51
C PRO A 266 6.24 3.28 -2.49
N ASP A 267 6.16 2.35 -3.46
CA ASP A 267 7.26 2.07 -4.38
C ASP A 267 7.50 3.20 -5.41
N ALA A 268 6.45 3.94 -5.76
CA ALA A 268 6.51 4.96 -6.81
C ALA A 268 6.79 6.37 -6.28
N CYS A 269 6.37 6.65 -5.04
CA CYS A 269 6.51 7.97 -4.46
C CYS A 269 7.79 8.16 -3.67
N GLU A 270 8.44 7.09 -3.23
CA GLU A 270 9.73 7.15 -2.52
C GLU A 270 10.93 7.45 -3.43
N LEU A 271 10.75 7.36 -4.76
CA LEU A 271 11.79 7.67 -5.72
C LEU A 271 12.24 9.13 -5.60
N THR A 272 13.54 9.36 -5.78
CA THR A 272 14.06 10.71 -6.00
C THR A 272 13.76 11.19 -7.42
N ALA A 273 13.81 12.49 -7.65
CA ALA A 273 13.63 13.06 -8.99
C ALA A 273 14.61 12.44 -10.02
N GLN A 274 15.86 12.19 -9.62
CA GLN A 274 16.87 11.57 -10.49
C GLN A 274 16.53 10.11 -10.84
N GLN A 275 16.05 9.33 -9.86
CA GLN A 275 15.62 7.95 -10.10
C GLN A 275 14.39 7.90 -11.00
N PHE A 276 13.46 8.83 -10.80
CA PHE A 276 12.26 8.93 -11.62
C PHE A 276 12.60 9.28 -13.08
N GLU A 277 13.48 10.25 -13.31
CA GLU A 277 13.96 10.60 -14.66
C GLU A 277 14.66 9.43 -15.36
N PHE A 278 15.50 8.68 -14.63
CA PHE A 278 16.16 7.49 -15.17
C PHE A 278 15.14 6.41 -15.58
N LEU A 279 14.17 6.09 -14.71
CA LEU A 279 13.12 5.13 -15.01
C LEU A 279 12.28 5.58 -16.21
N GLN A 280 11.97 6.86 -16.30
CA GLN A 280 11.22 7.40 -17.43
C GLN A 280 11.98 7.23 -18.76
N ALA A 281 13.27 7.56 -18.76
CA ALA A 281 14.12 7.42 -19.94
C ALA A 281 14.25 5.95 -20.37
N LYS A 282 14.42 5.02 -19.42
CA LYS A 282 14.48 3.58 -19.67
C LYS A 282 13.19 3.06 -20.30
N ASN A 283 12.05 3.33 -19.66
CA ASN A 283 10.74 2.88 -20.14
C ASN A 283 10.43 3.42 -21.55
N LYS A 284 10.84 4.66 -21.83
CA LYS A 284 10.69 5.26 -23.15
C LYS A 284 11.54 4.54 -24.21
N ALA A 285 12.79 4.23 -23.91
CA ALA A 285 13.67 3.51 -24.83
C ALA A 285 13.12 2.11 -25.17
N GLU A 286 12.64 1.38 -24.16
CA GLU A 286 11.99 0.08 -24.34
C GLU A 286 10.72 0.18 -25.21
N ALA A 287 9.91 1.22 -25.01
CA ALA A 287 8.72 1.47 -25.83
C ALA A 287 9.05 1.81 -27.29
N ASP A 288 10.10 2.60 -27.52
CA ASP A 288 10.55 2.97 -28.87
C ASP A 288 11.12 1.76 -29.63
N GLU A 289 11.85 0.88 -28.94
CA GLU A 289 12.36 -0.39 -29.52
C GLU A 289 11.20 -1.34 -29.88
N ALA A 290 10.23 -1.51 -28.98
CA ALA A 290 9.04 -2.32 -29.25
C ALA A 290 8.23 -1.79 -30.44
N ALA A 291 8.11 -0.46 -30.56
CA ALA A 291 7.41 0.17 -31.68
C ALA A 291 8.14 -0.07 -33.02
N LYS A 292 9.48 -0.06 -33.02
CA LYS A 292 10.28 -0.39 -34.20
C LYS A 292 10.08 -1.84 -34.62
N LEU A 293 10.18 -2.78 -33.69
CA LEU A 293 9.95 -4.21 -33.96
C LEU A 293 8.55 -4.47 -34.54
N ALA A 294 7.52 -3.82 -33.99
CA ALA A 294 6.16 -3.94 -34.49
C ALA A 294 6.04 -3.39 -35.92
N HIS A 295 6.68 -2.26 -36.23
CA HIS A 295 6.70 -1.69 -37.57
C HIS A 295 7.41 -2.60 -38.58
N ASP A 296 8.58 -3.15 -38.21
CA ASP A 296 9.35 -4.06 -39.04
C ASP A 296 8.55 -5.34 -39.34
N PHE A 297 7.88 -5.90 -38.31
CA PHE A 297 7.04 -7.08 -38.46
C PHE A 297 5.84 -6.86 -39.40
N LEU A 298 5.14 -5.73 -39.26
CA LEU A 298 4.03 -5.37 -40.15
C LEU A 298 4.50 -5.17 -41.59
N THR A 299 5.69 -4.61 -41.78
CA THR A 299 6.32 -4.45 -43.10
C THR A 299 6.62 -5.79 -43.74
N ILE A 300 7.14 -6.76 -42.97
CA ILE A 300 7.40 -8.12 -43.44
C ILE A 300 6.10 -8.82 -43.85
N ILE A 301 5.05 -8.77 -43.02
CA ILE A 301 3.74 -9.37 -43.36
C ILE A 301 3.14 -8.73 -44.61
N GLY A 302 3.19 -7.41 -44.72
CA GLY A 302 2.68 -6.68 -45.89
C GLY A 302 3.37 -7.07 -47.20
N ASN A 303 4.67 -7.38 -47.15
CA ASN A 303 5.42 -7.84 -48.31
C ASN A 303 5.14 -9.30 -48.66
N ILE A 304 4.84 -10.15 -47.68
CA ILE A 304 4.43 -11.55 -47.89
C ILE A 304 3.03 -11.60 -48.51
N SER A 305 2.10 -10.74 -48.07
CA SER A 305 0.72 -10.70 -48.61
C SER A 305 0.61 -10.21 -50.06
N LYS A 306 1.68 -9.63 -50.63
CA LYS A 306 1.73 -9.09 -52.00
C LYS A 306 2.40 -10.05 -53.00
N ARG A 307 2.94 -11.18 -52.54
CA ARG A 307 3.45 -12.27 -53.39
C ARG A 307 2.41 -13.38 -53.47
#